data_AF-S4RAB1-F1
#
_entry.id   AF-S4RAB1-F1
#
_cell.length_a   1.000
_cell.length_b   1.000
_cell.length_c   1.000
_cell.angle_alpha   90.00
_cell.angle_beta   90.00
_cell.angle_gamma   90.00
#
_symmetry.space_group_name_H-M   'P 1'
#
loop_
_entity.id
_entity.type
_entity.pdbx_description
1 polymer ?
#
loop_
_entity_poly.entity_id
_entity_poly.type
_entity_poly.pdbx_seq_one_letter_code
_entity_poly.pdbx_strand_id
1 'polypeptide(L)'
;NSEHEAKSLQNKKGIVHSMMGQGCHRKIILVSHSTQNSVCSPDGQSAAIPVASVEFAGICLRNALLLLLPDEQREGRGTLAGDIGGVGAPEGGGSDSSEGASKSHEVELSRSAPPSSPLKRQEIENLRCSVLACSAYVALALGDNLIALKHAQKLLQQPKLSGSLKFLGHLYAAEALISLDRISDAIAHLNPENVTDVSLGIPTTELEQGGDKGENEPMENNGKLAPLCYPSSVSAARATMLFNLGSAYCLRSEYDKARRCLQQQATLLIPPREVPPEAILLAVYLELQNGNPQMALQIIKRNQLVPPAKVEARKKPQPVQGPLGAPGTPASTFPPTQRK
;
A
#
# COMPACT_ATOMS: atom_id res chain seq x y z
N ASN A 1 5.33 39.57 -22.49
CA ASN A 1 5.38 38.98 -21.13
C ASN A 1 5.23 37.46 -21.07
N SER A 2 4.60 36.76 -22.02
CA SER A 2 4.49 35.28 -21.98
C SER A 2 5.80 34.50 -22.21
N GLU A 3 6.74 35.05 -22.99
CA GLU A 3 7.97 34.31 -23.35
C GLU A 3 9.01 34.22 -22.22
N HIS A 4 9.03 35.20 -21.30
CA HIS A 4 9.90 35.18 -20.13
C HIS A 4 9.42 34.20 -19.04
N GLU A 5 8.10 34.00 -18.94
CA GLU A 5 7.52 33.03 -17.99
C GLU A 5 7.77 31.58 -18.47
N ALA A 6 7.66 31.32 -19.78
CA ALA A 6 7.94 30.01 -20.38
C ALA A 6 9.41 29.57 -20.19
N LYS A 7 10.37 30.50 -20.31
CA LYS A 7 11.80 30.21 -20.10
C LYS A 7 12.17 29.98 -18.62
N SER A 8 11.47 30.61 -17.67
CA SER A 8 11.67 30.35 -16.23
C SER A 8 11.22 28.94 -15.82
N LEU A 9 10.25 28.37 -16.52
CA LEU A 9 9.66 27.06 -16.24
C LEU A 9 10.51 25.89 -16.77
N GLN A 10 11.29 26.09 -17.83
CA GLN A 10 12.22 25.07 -18.35
C GLN A 10 13.31 24.66 -17.33
N ASN A 11 13.56 25.48 -16.30
CA ASN A 11 14.47 25.17 -15.20
C ASN A 11 13.83 24.43 -14.02
N LYS A 12 12.52 24.12 -14.05
CA LYS A 12 11.76 23.47 -12.96
C LYS A 12 11.33 22.02 -13.27
N LYS A 13 12.03 21.35 -14.20
CA LYS A 13 11.68 20.05 -14.81
C LYS A 13 11.62 18.84 -13.86
N GLY A 14 11.91 18.98 -12.57
CA GLY A 14 11.94 17.84 -11.64
C GLY A 14 10.63 17.52 -10.94
N ILE A 15 9.73 18.50 -10.78
CA ILE A 15 8.59 18.38 -9.83
C ILE A 15 7.28 18.76 -10.47
N VAL A 16 7.24 19.68 -11.43
CA VAL A 16 6.00 20.02 -12.12
C VAL A 16 5.81 19.02 -13.26
N HIS A 17 4.80 18.17 -13.14
CA HIS A 17 4.41 17.22 -14.18
C HIS A 17 3.68 17.93 -15.32
N SER A 18 2.69 18.76 -14.98
CA SER A 18 1.93 19.55 -15.95
C SER A 18 1.22 20.74 -15.28
N MET A 19 0.65 21.63 -16.09
CA MET A 19 -0.23 22.71 -15.63
C MET A 19 -1.54 22.64 -16.41
N MET A 20 -2.66 22.78 -15.71
CA MET A 20 -3.99 22.80 -16.30
C MET A 20 -4.69 24.14 -15.98
N GLY A 21 -5.47 24.66 -16.93
CA GLY A 21 -6.24 25.89 -16.75
C GLY A 21 -5.40 27.18 -16.84
N GLN A 22 -6.09 28.32 -16.78
CA GLN A 22 -5.51 29.66 -16.88
C GLN A 22 -6.15 30.62 -15.87
N GLY A 23 -5.47 31.73 -15.57
CA GLY A 23 -5.94 32.74 -14.63
C GLY A 23 -6.17 32.17 -13.22
N CYS A 24 -7.33 32.47 -12.63
CA CYS A 24 -7.75 31.98 -11.32
C CYS A 24 -8.04 30.45 -11.28
N HIS A 25 -8.12 29.79 -12.43
CA HIS A 25 -8.37 28.34 -12.53
C HIS A 25 -7.09 27.54 -12.84
N ARG A 26 -5.92 28.18 -12.76
CA ARG A 26 -4.62 27.53 -13.00
C ARG A 26 -4.32 26.52 -11.87
N LYS A 27 -4.18 25.25 -12.24
CA LYS A 27 -3.76 24.13 -11.38
C LYS A 27 -2.37 23.66 -11.80
N ILE A 28 -1.50 23.41 -10.82
CA ILE A 28 -0.15 22.87 -11.03
C ILE A 28 -0.18 21.41 -10.59
N ILE A 29 0.13 20.50 -11.51
CA ILE A 29 0.24 19.07 -11.21
C ILE A 29 1.69 18.76 -10.85
N LEU A 30 1.89 18.20 -9.67
CA LEU A 30 3.21 17.78 -9.19
C LEU A 30 3.47 16.32 -9.58
N VAL A 31 4.73 15.98 -9.85
CA VAL A 31 5.18 14.60 -10.06
C VAL A 31 5.02 13.86 -8.74
N SER A 32 4.07 12.92 -8.69
CA SER A 32 3.96 11.99 -7.58
C SER A 32 5.12 10.99 -7.65
N HIS A 33 5.89 10.89 -6.59
CA HIS A 33 6.94 9.88 -6.44
C HIS A 33 6.36 8.52 -6.02
N SER A 34 5.07 8.45 -5.68
CA SER A 34 4.38 7.21 -5.29
C SER A 34 4.14 6.26 -6.48
N THR A 35 4.00 6.78 -7.70
CA THR A 35 3.67 6.00 -8.90
C THR A 35 4.87 5.29 -9.57
N GLN A 36 6.08 5.32 -8.98
CA GLN A 36 7.24 4.66 -9.58
C GLN A 36 7.48 3.22 -9.11
N ASN A 37 6.69 2.69 -8.17
CA ASN A 37 6.83 1.29 -7.77
C ASN A 37 5.87 0.39 -8.54
N SER A 38 6.44 -0.61 -9.20
CA SER A 38 5.80 -1.78 -9.84
C SER A 38 5.32 -1.61 -11.28
N VAL A 39 6.22 -1.23 -12.19
CA VAL A 39 6.20 -1.87 -13.51
C VAL A 39 7.17 -3.04 -13.41
N CYS A 40 6.64 -4.26 -13.19
CA CYS A 40 7.40 -5.46 -13.53
C CYS A 40 7.78 -5.34 -15.00
N SER A 41 9.08 -5.31 -15.31
CA SER A 41 9.56 -5.22 -16.68
C SER A 41 8.86 -6.28 -17.54
N PRO A 42 8.28 -5.91 -18.69
CA PRO A 42 7.55 -6.85 -19.55
C PRO A 42 8.47 -7.81 -20.32
N ASP A 43 9.79 -7.63 -20.22
CA ASP A 43 10.77 -8.42 -20.98
C ASP A 43 10.90 -9.83 -20.39
N GLY A 44 10.25 -10.81 -21.04
CA GLY A 44 10.41 -12.25 -20.74
C GLY A 44 9.14 -13.02 -20.38
N GLN A 45 7.95 -12.46 -20.62
CA GLN A 45 6.69 -13.11 -20.23
C GLN A 45 6.36 -14.33 -21.11
N SER A 46 6.26 -15.49 -20.49
CA SER A 46 5.79 -16.73 -21.12
C SER A 46 4.28 -16.65 -21.38
N ALA A 47 3.83 -17.02 -22.58
CA ALA A 47 2.41 -17.01 -22.96
C ALA A 47 1.52 -17.94 -22.11
N ALA A 48 2.12 -18.84 -21.32
CA ALA A 48 1.42 -19.81 -20.47
C ALA A 48 1.16 -19.31 -19.04
N ILE A 49 1.78 -18.20 -18.61
CA ILE A 49 1.65 -17.68 -17.24
C ILE A 49 0.99 -16.30 -17.32
N PRO A 50 -0.20 -16.10 -16.71
CA PRO A 50 -0.86 -14.81 -16.73
C PRO A 50 0.04 -13.77 -16.05
N VAL A 51 0.06 -12.57 -16.63
CA VAL A 51 0.78 -11.42 -16.06
C VAL A 51 0.24 -11.17 -14.65
N ALA A 52 1.15 -11.00 -13.69
CA ALA A 52 0.80 -10.63 -12.32
C ALA A 52 0.31 -9.17 -12.28
N SER A 53 -0.92 -8.96 -12.75
CA SER A 53 -1.58 -7.67 -12.84
C SER A 53 -2.64 -7.50 -11.74
N VAL A 54 -3.06 -6.27 -11.50
CA VAL A 54 -4.11 -5.94 -10.53
C VAL A 54 -5.45 -6.55 -10.95
N GLU A 55 -5.73 -6.60 -12.25
CA GLU A 55 -6.91 -7.25 -12.83
C GLU A 55 -6.90 -8.76 -12.55
N PHE A 56 -5.73 -9.40 -12.74
CA PHE A 56 -5.58 -10.83 -12.45
C PHE A 56 -5.77 -11.12 -10.96
N ALA A 57 -5.21 -10.27 -10.08
CA ALA A 57 -5.46 -10.37 -8.64
C ALA A 57 -6.96 -10.29 -8.31
N GLY A 58 -7.72 -9.41 -8.99
CA GLY A 58 -9.17 -9.32 -8.85
C GLY A 58 -9.93 -10.58 -9.26
N ILE A 59 -9.44 -11.35 -10.24
CA ILE A 59 -10.02 -12.67 -10.58
C ILE A 59 -9.76 -13.66 -9.45
N CYS A 60 -8.52 -13.75 -8.97
CA CYS A 60 -8.13 -14.67 -7.90
C CYS A 60 -8.91 -14.42 -6.60
N LEU A 61 -9.07 -13.16 -6.21
CA LEU A 61 -9.78 -12.77 -5.00
C LEU A 61 -11.28 -13.09 -5.06
N ARG A 62 -11.91 -12.94 -6.24
CA ARG A 62 -13.31 -13.36 -6.45
C ARG A 62 -13.47 -14.87 -6.26
N ASN A 63 -12.55 -15.66 -6.81
CA ASN A 63 -12.55 -17.11 -6.63
C ASN A 63 -12.36 -17.47 -5.14
N ALA A 64 -11.42 -16.81 -4.46
CA ALA A 64 -11.19 -17.01 -3.03
C ALA A 64 -12.47 -16.72 -2.20
N LEU A 65 -13.18 -15.63 -2.47
CA LEU A 65 -14.43 -15.31 -1.77
C LEU A 65 -15.53 -16.36 -2.00
N LEU A 66 -15.61 -16.95 -3.20
CA LEU A 66 -16.57 -18.02 -3.50
C LEU A 66 -16.25 -19.31 -2.74
N LEU A 67 -14.96 -19.64 -2.61
CA LEU A 67 -14.50 -20.81 -1.86
C LEU A 67 -14.70 -20.63 -0.34
N LEU A 68 -14.64 -19.39 0.15
CA LEU A 68 -14.76 -19.04 1.57
C LEU A 68 -16.18 -18.63 2.00
N LEU A 69 -17.21 -18.92 1.20
CA LEU A 69 -18.60 -18.65 1.60
C LEU A 69 -18.93 -19.32 2.96
N PRO A 70 -19.70 -18.65 3.84
CA PRO A 70 -20.17 -19.27 5.07
C PRO A 70 -21.08 -20.47 4.74
N ASP A 71 -21.06 -21.49 5.58
CA ASP A 71 -21.75 -22.76 5.32
C ASP A 71 -23.27 -22.57 5.13
N GLU A 72 -23.88 -21.64 5.86
CA GLU A 72 -25.27 -21.19 5.69
C GLU A 72 -25.62 -20.74 4.25
N GLN A 73 -24.65 -20.18 3.51
CA GLN A 73 -24.86 -19.73 2.12
C GLN A 73 -24.58 -20.82 1.08
N ARG A 74 -24.03 -21.98 1.48
CA ARG A 74 -23.82 -23.13 0.60
C ARG A 74 -25.06 -23.99 0.48
N GLU A 75 -25.81 -24.15 1.58
CA GLU A 75 -27.04 -24.95 1.60
C GLU A 75 -28.12 -24.41 0.63
N GLY A 76 -28.19 -23.09 0.45
CA GLY A 76 -29.10 -22.45 -0.52
C GLY A 76 -28.71 -22.59 -2.00
N ARG A 77 -27.52 -23.13 -2.32
CA ARG A 77 -27.02 -23.27 -3.71
C ARG A 77 -26.82 -24.72 -4.16
N GLY A 78 -27.12 -25.68 -3.28
CA GLY A 78 -26.76 -27.10 -3.40
C GLY A 78 -27.70 -28.01 -4.16
N THR A 79 -28.63 -27.53 -5.00
CA THR A 79 -29.54 -28.43 -5.75
C THR A 79 -29.06 -28.81 -7.16
N LEU A 80 -27.86 -28.41 -7.60
CA LEU A 80 -27.42 -28.64 -9.00
C LEU A 80 -25.98 -29.15 -9.19
N ALA A 81 -25.29 -29.61 -8.15
CA ALA A 81 -23.98 -30.25 -8.30
C ALA A 81 -24.03 -31.66 -7.70
N GLY A 82 -24.53 -32.59 -8.51
CA GLY A 82 -24.53 -34.01 -8.20
C GLY A 82 -23.12 -34.55 -8.00
N ASP A 83 -22.92 -35.12 -6.81
CA ASP A 83 -22.44 -36.49 -6.61
C ASP A 83 -21.66 -37.12 -7.78
N ILE A 84 -20.33 -36.95 -7.77
CA ILE A 84 -19.41 -37.83 -8.49
C ILE A 84 -18.18 -38.01 -7.60
N GLY A 85 -18.09 -39.16 -6.93
CA GLY A 85 -16.84 -39.56 -6.28
C GLY A 85 -16.91 -40.58 -5.13
N GLY A 86 -17.89 -41.48 -5.10
CA GLY A 86 -17.91 -42.61 -4.16
C GLY A 86 -17.80 -43.94 -4.91
N VAL A 87 -16.58 -44.43 -5.14
CA VAL A 87 -16.35 -45.77 -5.71
C VAL A 87 -16.62 -46.80 -4.61
N GLY A 88 -17.68 -47.59 -4.78
CA GLY A 88 -18.06 -48.66 -3.87
C GLY A 88 -17.40 -50.01 -4.17
N ALA A 89 -17.24 -50.82 -3.13
CA ALA A 89 -17.39 -52.28 -3.14
C ALA A 89 -17.54 -52.78 -1.68
N PRO A 90 -18.15 -53.97 -1.44
CA PRO A 90 -19.16 -54.14 -0.39
C PRO A 90 -18.82 -55.17 0.71
N GLU A 91 -19.78 -55.32 1.63
CA GLU A 91 -20.17 -56.52 2.41
C GLU A 91 -20.00 -56.48 3.94
N GLY A 92 -21.04 -56.94 4.64
CA GLY A 92 -21.00 -57.35 6.05
C GLY A 92 -22.16 -56.82 6.89
N GLY A 93 -23.27 -57.56 6.97
CA GLY A 93 -24.47 -57.19 7.74
C GLY A 93 -24.37 -57.35 9.26
N GLY A 94 -25.37 -56.81 9.95
CA GLY A 94 -25.57 -57.00 11.39
C GLY A 94 -26.36 -55.85 12.02
N SER A 95 -27.69 -55.99 12.07
CA SER A 95 -28.55 -55.16 12.91
C SER A 95 -28.29 -55.49 14.38
N ASP A 96 -28.18 -54.46 15.24
CA ASP A 96 -28.80 -54.46 16.56
C ASP A 96 -28.81 -53.02 17.13
N SER A 97 -29.97 -52.64 17.67
CA SER A 97 -30.24 -51.36 18.29
C SER A 97 -29.64 -51.28 19.69
N SER A 98 -28.99 -50.17 20.03
CA SER A 98 -28.90 -49.71 21.42
C SER A 98 -28.68 -48.20 21.46
N GLU A 99 -29.58 -47.56 22.20
CA GLU A 99 -29.55 -46.16 22.62
C GLU A 99 -28.23 -45.80 23.32
N GLY A 100 -27.78 -44.56 23.17
CA GLY A 100 -26.60 -44.10 23.90
C GLY A 100 -26.09 -42.71 23.53
N ALA A 101 -26.63 -41.70 24.21
CA ALA A 101 -25.99 -40.43 24.54
C ALA A 101 -25.50 -39.55 23.37
N SER A 102 -26.31 -38.53 23.07
CA SER A 102 -25.89 -37.26 22.47
C SER A 102 -24.76 -36.63 23.27
N LYS A 103 -23.51 -37.02 23.01
CA LYS A 103 -22.36 -36.17 23.24
C LYS A 103 -22.30 -35.21 22.06
N SER A 104 -22.86 -34.02 22.25
CA SER A 104 -22.54 -32.84 21.45
C SER A 104 -21.05 -32.53 21.64
N HIS A 105 -20.19 -33.31 20.98
CA HIS A 105 -18.87 -32.86 20.61
C HIS A 105 -19.08 -31.69 19.66
N GLU A 106 -18.58 -30.51 20.02
CA GLU A 106 -18.24 -29.49 19.04
C GLU A 106 -17.36 -30.15 17.99
N VAL A 107 -17.97 -30.59 16.88
CA VAL A 107 -17.23 -30.97 15.70
C VAL A 107 -16.56 -29.68 15.25
N GLU A 108 -15.28 -29.55 15.55
CA GLU A 108 -14.42 -28.50 15.02
C GLU A 108 -14.53 -28.60 13.49
N LEU A 109 -15.43 -27.78 12.93
CA LEU A 109 -15.79 -27.75 11.50
C LEU A 109 -14.56 -27.35 10.70
N SER A 110 -13.70 -28.32 10.45
CA SER A 110 -12.46 -28.19 9.72
C SER A 110 -12.73 -28.48 8.24
N ARG A 111 -12.35 -27.54 7.36
CA ARG A 111 -12.54 -27.72 5.92
C ARG A 111 -11.32 -28.41 5.32
N SER A 112 -11.56 -29.48 4.55
CA SER A 112 -10.49 -30.16 3.80
C SER A 112 -9.81 -29.17 2.85
N ALA A 113 -8.49 -29.11 2.91
CA ALA A 113 -7.66 -28.19 2.12
C ALA A 113 -6.40 -28.89 1.57
N PRO A 114 -6.52 -29.99 0.80
CA PRO A 114 -5.35 -30.66 0.23
C PRO A 114 -4.57 -29.73 -0.73
N PRO A 115 -3.23 -29.79 -0.76
CA PRO A 115 -2.35 -30.73 -0.07
C PRO A 115 -2.04 -30.39 1.41
N SER A 116 -2.53 -29.27 1.92
CA SER A 116 -2.35 -28.85 3.32
C SER A 116 -3.29 -29.57 4.30
N SER A 117 -3.01 -29.42 5.60
CA SER A 117 -3.90 -29.86 6.66
C SER A 117 -5.28 -29.18 6.57
N PRO A 118 -6.35 -29.83 7.04
CA PRO A 118 -7.67 -29.20 7.14
C PRO A 118 -7.59 -27.87 7.89
N LEU A 119 -8.29 -26.86 7.38
CA LEU A 119 -8.31 -25.51 7.96
C LEU A 119 -9.33 -25.43 9.09
N LYS A 120 -8.93 -24.87 10.23
CA LYS A 120 -9.82 -24.58 11.35
C LYS A 120 -10.76 -23.43 10.98
N ARG A 121 -11.94 -23.39 11.62
CA ARG A 121 -12.95 -22.34 11.40
C ARG A 121 -12.38 -20.92 11.58
N GLN A 122 -11.59 -20.69 12.63
CA GLN A 122 -10.97 -19.38 12.89
C GLN A 122 -9.97 -18.97 11.78
N GLU A 123 -9.24 -19.93 11.22
CA GLU A 123 -8.28 -19.67 10.13
C GLU A 123 -9.02 -19.28 8.84
N ILE A 124 -10.16 -19.93 8.57
CA ILE A 124 -11.03 -19.59 7.43
C ILE A 124 -11.59 -18.18 7.60
N GLU A 125 -12.05 -17.82 8.79
CA GLU A 125 -12.56 -16.48 9.10
C GLU A 125 -11.46 -15.41 8.97
N ASN A 126 -10.25 -15.68 9.47
CA ASN A 126 -9.10 -14.78 9.33
C ASN A 126 -8.69 -14.63 7.85
N LEU A 127 -8.64 -15.74 7.10
CA LEU A 127 -8.33 -15.73 5.67
C LEU A 127 -9.38 -14.92 4.89
N ARG A 128 -10.66 -15.08 5.23
CA ARG A 128 -11.75 -14.31 4.63
C ARG A 128 -11.58 -12.81 4.89
N CYS A 129 -11.21 -12.41 6.10
CA CYS A 129 -10.91 -11.00 6.41
C CYS A 129 -9.76 -10.46 5.53
N SER A 130 -8.67 -11.23 5.40
CA SER A 130 -7.54 -10.86 4.54
C SER A 130 -7.94 -10.74 3.06
N VAL A 131 -8.73 -11.68 2.55
CA VAL A 131 -9.24 -11.65 1.17
C VAL A 131 -10.15 -10.44 0.94
N LEU A 132 -11.01 -10.09 1.90
CA LEU A 132 -11.86 -8.89 1.81
C LEU A 132 -11.03 -7.60 1.79
N ALA A 133 -9.98 -7.50 2.62
CA ALA A 133 -9.08 -6.35 2.62
C ALA A 133 -8.34 -6.22 1.28
N CYS A 134 -7.78 -7.31 0.76
CA CYS A 134 -7.15 -7.33 -0.57
C CYS A 134 -8.14 -7.00 -1.68
N SER A 135 -9.39 -7.48 -1.59
CA SER A 135 -10.44 -7.19 -2.59
C SER A 135 -10.80 -5.70 -2.60
N ALA A 136 -10.86 -5.07 -1.42
CA ALA A 136 -11.08 -3.63 -1.32
C ALA A 136 -9.92 -2.83 -1.94
N TYR A 137 -8.67 -3.19 -1.63
CA TYR A 137 -7.48 -2.56 -2.21
C TYR A 137 -7.43 -2.69 -3.74
N VAL A 138 -7.63 -3.90 -4.27
CA VAL A 138 -7.63 -4.15 -5.71
C VAL A 138 -8.75 -3.37 -6.40
N ALA A 139 -9.95 -3.31 -5.81
CA ALA A 139 -11.04 -2.53 -6.36
C ALA A 139 -10.72 -1.02 -6.39
N LEU A 140 -10.08 -0.47 -5.36
CA LEU A 140 -9.58 0.92 -5.37
C LEU A 140 -8.55 1.15 -6.47
N ALA A 141 -7.58 0.24 -6.60
CA ALA A 141 -6.54 0.33 -7.63
C ALA A 141 -7.10 0.26 -9.06
N LEU A 142 -8.21 -0.48 -9.27
CA LEU A 142 -8.93 -0.55 -10.54
C LEU A 142 -9.93 0.62 -10.74
N GLY A 143 -10.12 1.49 -9.74
CA GLY A 143 -11.06 2.60 -9.77
C GLY A 143 -12.52 2.23 -9.52
N ASP A 144 -12.83 0.99 -9.15
CA ASP A 144 -14.19 0.57 -8.77
C ASP A 144 -14.47 0.87 -7.30
N ASN A 145 -14.79 2.14 -7.04
CA ASN A 145 -15.00 2.66 -5.69
C ASN A 145 -16.23 2.04 -5.00
N LEU A 146 -17.26 1.64 -5.76
CA LEU A 146 -18.46 1.02 -5.18
C LEU A 146 -18.16 -0.38 -4.64
N ILE A 147 -17.45 -1.18 -5.44
CA ILE A 147 -17.03 -2.52 -5.03
C ILE A 147 -16.01 -2.44 -3.89
N ALA A 148 -15.07 -1.49 -3.96
CA ALA A 148 -14.13 -1.22 -2.86
C ALA A 148 -14.86 -0.95 -1.53
N LEU A 149 -15.80 -0.01 -1.54
CA LEU A 149 -16.59 0.33 -0.35
C LEU A 149 -17.36 -0.87 0.20
N LYS A 150 -17.98 -1.66 -0.70
CA LYS A 150 -18.72 -2.87 -0.32
C LYS A 150 -17.82 -3.90 0.37
N HIS A 151 -16.61 -4.13 -0.14
CA HIS A 151 -15.67 -5.05 0.50
C HIS A 151 -15.15 -4.52 1.84
N ALA A 152 -14.81 -3.24 1.91
CA ALA A 152 -14.36 -2.60 3.15
C ALA A 152 -15.44 -2.63 4.25
N GLN A 153 -16.70 -2.36 3.92
CA GLN A 153 -17.82 -2.46 4.87
C GLN A 153 -18.04 -3.90 5.33
N LYS A 154 -18.01 -4.87 4.41
CA LYS A 154 -18.11 -6.29 4.76
C LYS A 154 -16.98 -6.74 5.68
N LEU A 155 -15.76 -6.23 5.47
CA LEU A 155 -14.61 -6.48 6.34
C LEU A 155 -14.86 -5.95 7.75
N LEU A 156 -15.30 -4.69 7.87
CA LEU A 156 -15.58 -4.05 9.16
C LEU A 156 -16.77 -4.67 9.92
N GLN A 157 -17.64 -5.40 9.21
CA GLN A 157 -18.74 -6.17 9.79
C GLN A 157 -18.32 -7.57 10.27
N GLN A 158 -17.11 -8.04 9.96
CA GLN A 158 -16.67 -9.38 10.39
C GLN A 158 -16.51 -9.43 11.91
N PRO A 159 -16.94 -10.53 12.56
CA PRO A 159 -16.70 -10.73 13.98
C PRO A 159 -15.18 -10.89 14.24
N LYS A 160 -14.69 -10.36 15.36
CA LYS A 160 -13.28 -10.49 15.80
C LYS A 160 -12.24 -10.10 14.73
N LEU A 161 -12.38 -8.92 14.15
CA LEU A 161 -11.41 -8.38 13.17
C LEU A 161 -10.10 -7.95 13.86
N SER A 162 -8.95 -8.30 13.27
CA SER A 162 -7.64 -7.82 13.77
C SER A 162 -7.53 -6.30 13.66
N GLY A 163 -6.73 -5.68 14.54
CA GLY A 163 -6.54 -4.23 14.54
C GLY A 163 -6.00 -3.69 13.22
N SER A 164 -5.01 -4.37 12.64
CA SER A 164 -4.43 -4.04 11.34
C SER A 164 -5.45 -4.07 10.20
N LEU A 165 -6.29 -5.10 10.13
CA LEU A 165 -7.33 -5.19 9.09
C LEU A 165 -8.47 -4.20 9.35
N LYS A 166 -8.77 -3.87 10.61
CA LYS A 166 -9.73 -2.81 10.96
C LYS A 166 -9.22 -1.45 10.50
N PHE A 167 -7.95 -1.13 10.77
CA PHE A 167 -7.29 0.09 10.28
C PHE A 167 -7.38 0.21 8.76
N LEU A 168 -6.99 -0.84 8.02
CA LEU A 168 -7.09 -0.88 6.56
C LEU A 168 -8.53 -0.77 6.06
N GLY A 169 -9.48 -1.45 6.71
CA GLY A 169 -10.90 -1.37 6.37
C GLY A 169 -11.47 0.05 6.47
N HIS A 170 -11.12 0.78 7.53
CA HIS A 170 -11.51 2.19 7.65
C HIS A 170 -10.84 3.07 6.59
N LEU A 171 -9.54 2.86 6.33
CA LEU A 171 -8.80 3.63 5.34
C LEU A 171 -9.36 3.44 3.92
N TYR A 172 -9.59 2.18 3.50
CA TYR A 172 -10.16 1.87 2.19
C TYR A 172 -11.60 2.33 2.05
N ALA A 173 -12.41 2.24 3.10
CA ALA A 173 -13.77 2.78 3.09
C ALA A 173 -13.77 4.30 2.92
N ALA A 174 -12.87 5.01 3.63
CA ALA A 174 -12.75 6.46 3.53
C ALA A 174 -12.31 6.91 2.12
N GLU A 175 -11.32 6.26 1.53
CA GLU A 175 -10.84 6.55 0.17
C GLU A 175 -11.94 6.33 -0.88
N ALA A 176 -12.66 5.20 -0.78
CA ALA A 176 -13.78 4.91 -1.65
C ALA A 176 -14.91 5.94 -1.51
N LEU A 177 -15.26 6.33 -0.28
CA LEU A 177 -16.30 7.33 -0.01
C LEU A 177 -15.92 8.73 -0.53
N ILE A 178 -14.67 9.15 -0.35
CA ILE A 178 -14.16 10.41 -0.93
C ILE A 178 -14.27 10.37 -2.46
N SER A 179 -13.88 9.25 -3.08
CA SER A 179 -13.96 9.09 -4.53
C SER A 179 -15.40 9.03 -5.07
N LEU A 180 -16.36 8.72 -4.19
CA LEU A 180 -17.80 8.77 -4.47
C LEU A 180 -18.46 10.10 -4.05
N ASP A 181 -17.66 11.13 -3.73
CA ASP A 181 -18.10 12.45 -3.25
C ASP A 181 -18.93 12.43 -1.94
N ARG A 182 -18.85 11.32 -1.19
CA ARG A 182 -19.51 11.13 0.11
C ARG A 182 -18.57 11.50 1.26
N ILE A 183 -18.03 12.70 1.22
CA ILE A 183 -16.95 13.15 2.12
C ILE A 183 -17.40 13.14 3.59
N SER A 184 -18.66 13.48 3.88
CA SER A 184 -19.23 13.45 5.23
C SER A 184 -19.18 12.06 5.88
N ASP A 185 -19.45 11.01 5.09
CA ASP A 185 -19.39 9.63 5.57
C ASP A 185 -17.94 9.18 5.75
N ALA A 186 -17.03 9.63 4.88
CA ALA A 186 -15.60 9.32 4.96
C ALA A 186 -14.97 9.82 6.27
N ILE A 187 -15.39 10.99 6.76
CA ILE A 187 -14.91 11.58 8.02
C ILE A 187 -15.11 10.64 9.20
N ALA A 188 -16.23 9.90 9.25
CA ALA A 188 -16.49 8.95 10.34
C ALA A 188 -15.49 7.79 10.36
N HIS A 189 -15.02 7.35 9.18
CA HIS A 189 -14.01 6.31 9.07
C HIS A 189 -12.60 6.82 9.43
N LEU A 190 -12.29 8.09 9.13
CA LEU A 190 -10.97 8.71 9.38
C LEU A 190 -10.74 9.16 10.83
N ASN A 191 -11.62 8.80 11.77
CA ASN A 191 -11.42 9.11 13.18
C ASN A 191 -10.19 8.34 13.73
N PRO A 192 -9.17 9.01 14.30
CA PRO A 192 -7.98 8.35 14.85
C PRO A 192 -8.30 7.39 16.01
N GLU A 193 -9.42 7.57 16.72
CA GLU A 193 -9.86 6.65 17.78
C GLU A 193 -10.25 5.26 17.24
N ASN A 194 -10.50 5.14 15.94
CA ASN A 194 -10.74 3.83 15.31
C ASN A 194 -9.48 2.95 15.28
N VAL A 195 -8.30 3.53 15.51
CA VAL A 195 -7.00 2.83 15.50
C VAL A 195 -6.67 2.31 16.90
N THR A 196 -6.89 1.01 17.10
CA THR A 196 -6.62 0.32 18.36
C THR A 196 -5.32 -0.48 18.34
N ASP A 197 -4.99 -1.08 17.19
CA ASP A 197 -3.79 -1.89 16.99
C ASP A 197 -3.43 -1.90 15.50
N VAL A 198 -2.14 -2.04 15.19
CA VAL A 198 -1.62 -2.13 13.82
C VAL A 198 -0.70 -3.32 13.60
N SER A 199 -0.58 -4.21 14.59
CA SER A 199 0.26 -5.40 14.53
C SER A 199 -0.19 -6.34 13.40
N LEU A 200 0.77 -6.86 12.64
CA LEU A 200 0.54 -7.75 11.49
C LEU A 200 0.54 -9.24 11.88
N GLY A 201 0.40 -9.57 13.17
CA GLY A 201 0.34 -10.93 13.68
C GLY A 201 -1.09 -11.37 14.01
N ILE A 202 -1.40 -12.65 13.74
CA ILE A 202 -2.55 -13.31 14.37
C ILE A 202 -2.18 -13.47 15.85
N PRO A 203 -2.97 -12.98 16.82
CA PRO A 203 -2.73 -13.32 18.21
C PRO A 203 -2.99 -14.82 18.36
N THR A 204 -1.93 -15.62 18.31
CA THR A 204 -1.96 -17.02 18.74
C THR A 204 -2.16 -16.99 20.24
N THR A 205 -3.36 -17.32 20.70
CA THR A 205 -3.58 -17.65 22.10
C THR A 205 -2.65 -18.79 22.48
N GLU A 206 -1.86 -18.56 23.51
CA GLU A 206 -0.96 -19.50 24.17
C GLU A 206 -1.67 -20.83 24.47
N LEU A 207 -1.05 -21.94 24.04
CA LEU A 207 -1.15 -23.36 24.44
C LEU A 207 -0.59 -24.10 23.22
N GLU A 208 0.69 -24.49 23.19
CA GLU A 208 1.13 -25.74 23.80
C GLU A 208 2.50 -25.57 24.48
N GLN A 209 2.49 -25.69 25.81
CA GLN A 209 3.64 -26.14 26.57
C GLN A 209 3.82 -27.64 26.30
N GLY A 210 4.90 -28.01 25.60
CA GLY A 210 5.37 -29.37 25.46
C GLY A 210 6.83 -29.33 25.06
N GLY A 211 7.72 -29.53 26.03
CA GLY A 211 9.14 -29.21 25.90
C GLY A 211 9.94 -30.15 25.01
N ASP A 212 11.05 -29.63 24.49
CA ASP A 212 12.34 -30.29 24.63
C ASP A 212 13.46 -29.23 24.59
N LYS A 213 14.50 -29.44 25.40
CA LYS A 213 15.67 -28.58 25.50
C LYS A 213 16.63 -28.93 24.36
N GLY A 214 16.95 -27.97 23.50
CA GLY A 214 17.98 -28.18 22.49
C GLY A 214 18.39 -26.90 21.78
N GLU A 215 19.42 -26.27 22.34
CA GLU A 215 20.44 -25.41 21.71
C GLU A 215 20.00 -24.18 20.88
N ASN A 216 20.44 -23.04 21.39
CA ASN A 216 20.43 -21.72 20.75
C ASN A 216 21.12 -21.74 19.39
N GLU A 217 20.32 -21.65 18.32
CA GLU A 217 20.74 -20.96 17.10
C GLU A 217 19.92 -19.66 17.04
N PRO A 218 20.55 -18.47 16.96
CA PRO A 218 19.82 -17.25 16.74
C PRO A 218 19.26 -17.30 15.33
N MET A 219 18.02 -17.79 15.21
CA MET A 219 17.23 -17.74 13.98
C MET A 219 17.36 -16.33 13.43
N GLU A 220 18.07 -16.20 12.31
CA GLU A 220 18.25 -14.94 11.62
C GLU A 220 16.87 -14.31 11.46
N ASN A 221 16.66 -13.23 12.21
CA ASN A 221 15.52 -12.35 12.04
C ASN A 221 15.71 -11.76 10.65
N ASN A 222 15.23 -12.48 9.65
CA ASN A 222 15.28 -12.09 8.27
C ASN A 222 14.37 -10.87 8.19
N GLY A 223 14.98 -9.70 8.38
CA GLY A 223 14.40 -8.37 8.32
C GLY A 223 13.85 -8.16 6.92
N LYS A 224 12.72 -8.79 6.64
CA LYS A 224 11.90 -8.49 5.49
C LYS A 224 11.39 -7.09 5.77
N LEU A 225 12.02 -6.13 5.07
CA LEU A 225 11.57 -4.75 4.91
C LEU A 225 10.05 -4.71 5.06
N ALA A 226 9.57 -4.28 6.24
CA ALA A 226 8.19 -3.87 6.36
C ALA A 226 7.95 -2.91 5.18
N PRO A 227 6.85 -3.07 4.42
CA PRO A 227 6.57 -2.19 3.30
C PRO A 227 6.79 -0.76 3.80
N LEU A 228 7.65 0.01 3.10
CA LEU A 228 8.10 1.35 3.52
C LEU A 228 6.95 2.34 3.79
N CYS A 229 5.70 1.92 3.62
CA CYS A 229 4.47 2.69 3.70
C CYS A 229 3.42 2.16 4.70
N TYR A 230 3.67 1.10 5.48
CA TYR A 230 2.75 0.68 6.55
C TYR A 230 3.18 1.27 7.90
N PRO A 231 2.27 1.82 8.73
CA PRO A 231 2.64 2.43 10.00
C PRO A 231 3.32 1.44 10.95
N SER A 232 4.49 1.85 11.46
CA SER A 232 5.30 1.07 12.41
C SER A 232 4.71 1.04 13.83
N SER A 233 3.78 1.96 14.13
CA SER A 233 3.20 2.14 15.46
C SER A 233 1.76 2.66 15.37
N VAL A 234 1.01 2.51 16.47
CA VAL A 234 -0.33 3.09 16.60
C VAL A 234 -0.29 4.62 16.45
N SER A 235 0.76 5.28 16.95
CA SER A 235 0.95 6.74 16.77
C SER A 235 1.14 7.12 15.30
N ALA A 236 1.93 6.37 14.53
CA ALA A 236 2.09 6.57 13.09
C ALA A 236 0.79 6.35 12.31
N ALA A 237 0.01 5.34 12.71
CA ALA A 237 -1.29 5.05 12.11
C ALA A 237 -2.35 6.12 12.43
N ARG A 238 -2.38 6.62 13.67
CA ARG A 238 -3.23 7.76 14.07
C ARG A 238 -2.83 9.04 13.34
N ALA A 239 -1.53 9.27 13.17
CA ALA A 239 -1.05 10.38 12.35
C ALA A 239 -1.51 10.26 10.89
N THR A 240 -1.50 9.05 10.34
CA THR A 240 -2.03 8.77 9.00
C THR A 240 -3.52 9.11 8.89
N MET A 241 -4.32 8.68 9.88
CA MET A 241 -5.75 9.02 9.94
C MET A 241 -5.96 10.54 10.05
N LEU A 242 -5.18 11.23 10.87
CA LEU A 242 -5.31 12.68 11.08
C LEU A 242 -5.03 13.51 9.83
N PHE A 243 -3.96 13.23 9.08
CA PHE A 243 -3.71 14.02 7.86
C PHE A 243 -4.75 13.72 6.78
N ASN A 244 -5.18 12.45 6.65
CA ASN A 244 -6.26 12.10 5.73
C ASN A 244 -7.59 12.77 6.12
N LEU A 245 -7.90 12.83 7.41
CA LEU A 245 -9.03 13.58 7.94
C LEU A 245 -8.92 15.08 7.62
N GLY A 246 -7.72 15.64 7.76
CA GLY A 246 -7.42 17.01 7.37
C GLY A 246 -7.64 17.26 5.88
N SER A 247 -7.24 16.32 5.02
CA SER A 247 -7.51 16.36 3.58
C SER A 247 -9.01 16.34 3.29
N ALA A 248 -9.79 15.48 3.97
CA ALA A 248 -11.25 15.43 3.83
C ALA A 248 -11.91 16.76 4.24
N TYR A 249 -11.45 17.40 5.32
CA TYR A 249 -11.92 18.73 5.70
C TYR A 249 -11.55 19.81 4.67
N CYS A 250 -10.38 19.72 4.03
CA CYS A 250 -10.01 20.63 2.94
C CYS A 250 -10.95 20.50 1.73
N LEU A 251 -11.36 19.28 1.39
CA LEU A 251 -12.34 19.04 0.31
C LEU A 251 -13.70 19.69 0.61
N ARG A 252 -14.05 19.83 1.90
CA ARG A 252 -15.26 20.54 2.36
C ARG A 252 -15.05 22.03 2.62
N SER A 253 -13.87 22.57 2.30
CA SER A 253 -13.48 23.96 2.62
C SER A 253 -13.53 24.31 4.12
N GLU A 254 -13.45 23.31 5.00
CA GLU A 254 -13.41 23.48 6.46
C GLU A 254 -11.96 23.60 6.96
N TYR A 255 -11.24 24.63 6.49
CA TYR A 255 -9.79 24.78 6.68
C TYR A 255 -9.35 24.85 8.15
N ASP A 256 -10.16 25.42 9.04
CA ASP A 256 -9.86 25.46 10.47
C ASP A 256 -9.79 24.07 11.10
N LYS A 257 -10.70 23.16 10.69
CA LYS A 257 -10.68 21.78 11.19
C LYS A 257 -9.49 21.02 10.62
N ALA A 258 -9.18 21.22 9.34
CA ALA A 258 -8.00 20.63 8.72
C ALA A 258 -6.70 21.03 9.45
N ARG A 259 -6.56 22.29 9.84
CA ARG A 259 -5.41 22.78 10.62
C ARG A 259 -5.32 22.13 11.99
N ARG A 260 -6.45 21.96 12.69
CA ARG A 260 -6.49 21.25 13.98
C ARG A 260 -6.01 19.80 13.84
N CYS A 261 -6.38 19.11 12.76
CA CYS A 261 -5.90 17.75 12.50
C CYS A 261 -4.38 17.69 12.34
N LEU A 262 -3.77 18.60 11.59
CA LEU A 262 -2.31 18.67 11.46
C LEU A 262 -1.60 19.05 12.76
N GLN A 263 -2.19 19.95 13.55
CA GLN A 263 -1.67 20.30 14.88
C GLN A 263 -1.69 19.08 15.81
N GLN A 264 -2.80 18.33 15.84
CA GLN A 264 -2.90 17.07 16.58
C GLN A 264 -1.86 16.06 16.09
N GLN A 265 -1.68 15.92 14.78
CA GLN A 265 -0.70 15.01 14.20
C GLN A 265 0.73 15.36 14.67
N ALA A 266 1.07 16.65 14.70
CA ALA A 266 2.38 17.12 15.15
C ALA A 266 2.67 16.76 16.63
N THR A 267 1.62 16.59 17.45
CA THR A 267 1.77 16.18 18.87
C THR A 267 2.03 14.69 19.07
N LEU A 268 1.80 13.84 18.05
CA LEU A 268 1.95 12.39 18.16
C LEU A 268 3.41 11.90 18.16
N LEU A 269 4.40 12.81 18.13
CA LEU A 269 5.84 12.52 18.24
C LEU A 269 6.32 11.42 17.27
N ILE A 270 5.83 11.44 16.04
CA ILE A 270 6.25 10.49 15.00
C ILE A 270 7.63 10.84 14.44
N PRO A 271 8.46 9.84 14.08
CA PRO A 271 9.75 10.11 13.44
C PRO A 271 9.58 10.94 12.16
N PRO A 272 10.43 11.95 11.89
CA PRO A 272 10.31 12.79 10.69
C PRO A 272 10.35 12.00 9.37
N ARG A 273 10.98 10.83 9.37
CA ARG A 273 11.06 9.92 8.21
C ARG A 273 9.75 9.18 7.93
N GLU A 274 8.86 9.07 8.92
CA GLU A 274 7.55 8.44 8.79
C GLU A 274 6.45 9.45 8.44
N VAL A 275 6.76 10.74 8.41
CA VAL A 275 5.80 11.77 7.97
C VAL A 275 5.66 11.68 6.45
N PRO A 276 4.48 11.33 5.93
CA PRO A 276 4.30 11.22 4.49
C PRO A 276 4.41 12.61 3.82
N PRO A 277 5.01 12.68 2.63
CA PRO A 277 5.13 13.93 1.88
C PRO A 277 3.77 14.58 1.59
N GLU A 278 2.71 13.78 1.48
CA GLU A 278 1.31 14.22 1.32
C GLU A 278 0.85 15.07 2.51
N ALA A 279 1.23 14.72 3.75
CA ALA A 279 0.89 15.53 4.93
C ALA A 279 1.60 16.89 4.92
N ILE A 280 2.83 16.94 4.39
CA ILE A 280 3.57 18.20 4.23
C ILE A 280 2.91 19.06 3.13
N LEU A 281 2.50 18.44 2.02
CA LEU A 281 1.76 19.13 0.96
C LEU A 281 0.41 19.67 1.46
N LEU A 282 -0.28 18.95 2.33
CA LEU A 282 -1.49 19.44 2.99
C LEU A 282 -1.22 20.71 3.83
N ALA A 283 -0.13 20.72 4.59
CA ALA A 283 0.28 21.90 5.35
C ALA A 283 0.60 23.10 4.43
N VAL A 284 1.32 22.87 3.33
CA VAL A 284 1.61 23.88 2.31
C VAL A 284 0.31 24.43 1.70
N TYR A 285 -0.62 23.55 1.34
CA TYR A 285 -1.92 23.94 0.79
C TYR A 285 -2.68 24.86 1.75
N LEU A 286 -2.72 24.53 3.04
CA LEU A 286 -3.39 25.35 4.05
C LEU A 286 -2.75 26.74 4.23
N GLU A 287 -1.42 26.85 4.17
CA GLU A 287 -0.75 28.16 4.21
C GLU A 287 -1.03 28.99 2.96
N LEU A 288 -1.10 28.35 1.79
CA LEU A 288 -1.48 29.05 0.55
C LEU A 288 -2.93 29.54 0.57
N GLN A 289 -3.87 28.71 1.06
CA GLN A 289 -5.27 29.11 1.22
C GLN A 289 -5.43 30.30 2.18
N ASN A 290 -4.56 30.39 3.19
CA ASN A 290 -4.57 31.50 4.14
C ASN A 290 -3.86 32.77 3.62
N GLY A 291 -3.36 32.78 2.38
CA GLY A 291 -2.65 33.91 1.81
C GLY A 291 -1.21 34.07 2.31
N ASN A 292 -0.59 33.01 2.86
CA ASN A 292 0.75 33.01 3.44
C ASN A 292 1.79 32.30 2.55
N PRO A 293 2.13 32.83 1.35
CA PRO A 293 3.05 32.15 0.42
C PRO A 293 4.47 32.02 0.97
N GLN A 294 4.90 32.92 1.86
CA GLN A 294 6.24 32.87 2.46
C GLN A 294 6.38 31.67 3.41
N MET A 295 5.35 31.41 4.23
CA MET A 295 5.33 30.27 5.14
C MET A 295 5.26 28.95 4.36
N ALA A 296 4.44 28.89 3.31
CA ALA A 296 4.38 27.76 2.39
C ALA A 296 5.76 27.44 1.78
N LEU A 297 6.49 28.45 1.31
CA LEU A 297 7.85 28.29 0.79
C LEU A 297 8.84 27.81 1.86
N GLN A 298 8.72 28.29 3.10
CA GLN A 298 9.56 27.86 4.21
C GLN A 298 9.35 26.37 4.53
N ILE A 299 8.10 25.90 4.53
CA ILE A 299 7.75 24.49 4.75
C ILE A 299 8.37 23.61 3.66
N ILE A 300 8.25 24.00 2.38
CA ILE A 300 8.82 23.25 1.25
C ILE A 300 10.35 23.15 1.39
N LYS A 301 11.02 24.28 1.67
CA LYS A 301 12.48 24.33 1.80
C LYS A 301 12.99 23.48 2.96
N ARG A 302 12.32 23.56 4.12
CA ARG A 302 12.70 22.81 5.33
C ARG A 302 12.62 21.30 5.13
N ASN A 303 11.59 20.84 4.42
CA ASN A 303 11.32 19.42 4.24
C ASN A 303 11.94 18.83 2.96
N GLN A 304 12.70 19.63 2.19
CA GLN A 304 13.38 19.19 0.96
C GLN A 304 12.46 18.44 -0.02
N LEU A 305 11.19 18.84 -0.12
CA LEU A 305 10.23 18.28 -1.10
C LEU A 305 10.66 18.51 -2.56
N VAL A 306 11.62 19.40 -2.76
CA VAL A 306 12.22 19.74 -4.04
C VAL A 306 13.62 19.12 -4.08
N PRO A 307 13.92 18.19 -4.99
CA PRO A 307 15.30 17.73 -5.18
C PRO A 307 16.17 18.95 -5.47
N PRO A 308 17.35 19.09 -4.82
CA PRO A 308 18.25 20.17 -5.15
C PRO A 308 18.55 20.07 -6.65
N ALA A 309 18.34 21.17 -7.38
CA ALA A 309 18.67 21.22 -8.79
C ALA A 309 20.13 20.80 -8.94
N LYS A 310 20.39 19.68 -9.61
CA LYS A 310 21.75 19.31 -10.00
C LYS A 310 22.27 20.47 -10.83
N VAL A 311 23.13 21.29 -10.25
CA VAL A 311 23.91 22.27 -10.99
C VAL A 311 24.84 21.43 -11.85
N GLU A 312 24.44 21.16 -13.10
CA GLU A 312 25.37 20.66 -14.09
C GLU A 312 26.52 21.65 -14.13
N ALA A 313 27.69 21.22 -13.64
CA ALA A 313 28.91 21.98 -13.75
C ALA A 313 29.12 22.27 -15.22
N ARG A 314 28.84 23.51 -15.61
CA ARG A 314 29.05 24.05 -16.96
C ARG A 314 30.50 23.74 -17.32
N LYS A 315 30.73 22.71 -18.13
CA LYS A 315 32.06 22.41 -18.69
C LYS A 315 32.52 23.70 -19.35
N LYS A 316 33.61 24.28 -18.83
CA LYS A 316 34.27 25.43 -19.45
C LYS A 316 34.53 25.07 -20.91
N PRO A 317 34.17 25.92 -21.89
CA PRO A 317 34.48 25.66 -23.27
C PRO A 317 36.01 25.57 -23.41
N GLN A 318 36.50 24.43 -23.88
CA GLN A 318 37.90 24.27 -24.27
C GLN A 318 38.19 25.22 -25.43
N PRO A 319 39.33 25.95 -25.43
CA PRO A 319 39.69 26.80 -26.54
C PRO A 319 39.99 25.95 -27.78
N VAL A 320 39.34 26.33 -28.88
CA VAL A 320 39.53 25.79 -30.22
C VAL A 320 40.98 26.03 -30.64
N GLN A 321 41.78 24.97 -30.75
CA GLN A 321 43.04 24.99 -31.49
C GLN A 321 42.74 24.60 -32.94
N GLY A 322 43.09 25.49 -33.87
CA GLY A 322 42.85 25.35 -35.30
C GLY A 322 43.61 24.19 -35.93
N PRO A 323 43.20 23.75 -37.14
CA PRO A 323 43.78 22.60 -37.82
C PRO A 323 45.04 23.02 -38.58
N LEU A 324 46.03 22.10 -38.71
CA LEU A 324 46.82 21.87 -39.93
C LEU A 324 47.93 20.83 -39.70
N GLY A 325 48.03 19.88 -40.63
CA GLY A 325 49.29 19.21 -40.99
C GLY A 325 49.48 17.76 -40.52
N ALA A 326 49.21 16.80 -41.43
CA ALA A 326 49.70 15.42 -41.35
C ALA A 326 51.15 15.30 -41.91
N PRO A 327 51.72 14.10 -42.14
CA PRO A 327 52.33 13.20 -41.16
C PRO A 327 53.83 12.95 -41.45
N GLY A 328 54.63 12.55 -40.46
CA GLY A 328 56.06 12.23 -40.66
C GLY A 328 56.60 11.26 -39.61
N THR A 329 57.27 10.21 -40.11
CA THR A 329 57.78 8.98 -39.48
C THR A 329 58.89 9.15 -38.42
N PRO A 330 59.22 8.09 -37.63
CA PRO A 330 59.96 8.20 -36.37
C PRO A 330 61.47 7.91 -36.49
N ALA A 331 62.27 8.54 -35.62
CA ALA A 331 63.63 8.09 -35.22
C ALA A 331 63.99 8.79 -33.89
N SER A 332 64.08 8.08 -32.77
CA SER A 332 65.29 7.50 -32.17
C SER A 332 66.46 8.47 -32.03
N THR A 333 66.91 8.72 -30.78
CA THR A 333 68.27 8.43 -30.25
C THR A 333 68.64 9.37 -29.09
N PHE A 334 68.83 8.76 -27.91
CA PHE A 334 69.64 9.04 -26.70
C PHE A 334 70.11 10.46 -26.27
N PRO A 335 70.13 10.73 -24.94
CA PRO A 335 70.73 11.94 -24.34
C PRO A 335 72.24 11.77 -24.04
N PRO A 336 73.04 12.85 -24.01
CA PRO A 336 74.43 12.80 -23.57
C PRO A 336 74.56 12.98 -22.05
N THR A 337 75.47 12.18 -21.51
CA THR A 337 76.04 12.17 -20.17
C THR A 337 76.74 13.50 -19.85
N GLN A 338 76.54 14.04 -18.63
CA GLN A 338 77.53 14.91 -18.00
C GLN A 338 78.21 14.16 -16.84
N ARG A 339 79.53 14.10 -16.92
CA ARG A 339 80.44 13.75 -15.83
C ARG A 339 80.61 14.97 -14.90
N LYS A 340 80.87 14.66 -13.63
CA LYS A 340 81.47 15.55 -12.63
C LYS A 340 82.82 16.09 -13.10
#